data_AF-A0A849MH27-F1
#
_entry.id   AF-A0A849MH27-F1
#
_cell.length_a   1.000
_cell.length_b   1.000
_cell.length_c   1.000
_cell.angle_alpha   90.00
_cell.angle_beta   90.00
_cell.angle_gamma   90.00
#
_symmetry.space_group_name_H-M   'P 1'
#
loop_
_entity.id
_entity.type
_entity.pdbx_description
1 polymer ?
#
loop_
_entity_poly.entity_id
_entity_poly.type
_entity_poly.pdbx_seq_one_letter_code
_entity_poly.pdbx_strand_id
1 'polypeptide(L)'
;MKKLIWIILFLLFGRSVLAVPSGADLLSACKTSLKTGFHGSMGMMCVWYVTPCDCHHGKDSAIPRVCLPDGKETETLAREVVNGLKSRPELQNKSAEISAGEILVEKYPCD
;
A
#
# COMPACT_ATOMS: atom_id res chain seq x y z
N MET A 1 9.81 -14.70 46.87
CA MET A 1 10.40 -14.16 45.63
C MET A 1 10.38 -15.14 44.44
N LYS A 2 9.40 -16.07 44.33
CA LYS A 2 9.27 -17.00 43.18
C LYS A 2 8.04 -16.74 42.30
N LYS A 3 7.05 -15.97 42.80
CA LYS A 3 5.77 -15.73 42.11
C LYS A 3 5.80 -14.55 41.11
N LEU A 4 6.79 -13.66 41.20
CA LEU A 4 6.91 -12.51 40.28
C LEU A 4 7.53 -12.88 38.92
N ILE A 5 8.24 -14.00 38.82
CA ILE A 5 8.95 -14.41 37.60
C ILE A 5 7.96 -14.91 36.52
N TRP A 6 6.79 -15.40 36.91
CA TRP A 6 5.81 -15.96 35.98
C TRP A 6 4.98 -14.91 35.21
N ILE A 7 4.88 -13.68 35.72
CA ILE A 7 4.04 -12.64 35.10
C ILE A 7 4.77 -11.95 33.93
N ILE A 8 6.11 -11.91 33.96
CA ILE A 8 6.92 -11.25 32.92
C ILE A 8 6.99 -12.10 31.65
N LEU A 9 6.90 -13.43 31.76
CA LEU A 9 7.01 -14.33 30.59
C LEU A 9 5.76 -14.36 29.71
N PHE A 10 4.61 -13.88 30.20
CA PHE A 10 3.33 -13.93 29.46
C PHE A 10 3.12 -12.73 28.52
N LEU A 11 3.90 -11.65 28.65
CA LEU A 11 3.75 -10.42 27.85
C LEU A 11 4.55 -10.42 26.54
N LEU A 12 5.30 -11.47 26.23
CA LEU A 12 6.11 -11.57 25.01
C LEU A 12 5.42 -12.26 23.84
N PHE A 13 4.15 -12.65 23.97
CA PHE A 13 3.30 -13.00 22.82
C PHE A 13 2.77 -11.72 22.14
N GLY A 14 3.69 -10.83 21.76
CA GLY A 14 3.39 -9.73 20.85
C GLY A 14 3.03 -10.35 19.51
N ARG A 15 1.74 -10.36 19.17
CA ARG A 15 1.26 -10.69 17.83
C ARG A 15 2.05 -9.83 16.85
N SER A 16 2.87 -10.45 16.02
CA SER A 16 3.44 -9.81 14.84
C SER A 16 2.28 -9.53 13.88
N VAL A 17 1.54 -8.45 14.14
CA VAL A 17 0.67 -7.87 13.13
C VAL A 17 1.63 -7.40 12.05
N LEU A 18 1.68 -8.13 10.93
CA LEU A 18 2.27 -7.59 9.71
C LEU A 18 1.45 -6.34 9.38
N ALA A 19 1.95 -5.18 9.80
CA ALA A 19 1.27 -3.92 9.62
C ALA A 19 1.29 -3.62 8.12
N VAL A 20 0.19 -3.91 7.44
CA VAL A 20 -0.01 -3.51 6.05
C VAL A 20 0.00 -1.97 6.03
N PRO A 21 0.82 -1.33 5.18
CA PRO A 21 0.85 0.12 5.05
C PRO A 21 -0.54 0.70 4.77
N SER A 22 -0.82 1.87 5.33
CA SER A 22 -2.04 2.62 5.05
C SER A 22 -1.92 3.40 3.73
N GLY A 23 -3.05 3.93 3.24
CA GLY A 23 -3.04 4.90 2.14
C GLY A 23 -2.26 6.18 2.48
N ALA A 24 -2.22 6.59 3.76
CA ALA A 24 -1.39 7.71 4.22
C ALA A 24 0.12 7.40 4.09
N ASP A 25 0.53 6.19 4.46
CA ASP A 25 1.91 5.72 4.30
C ASP A 25 2.29 5.67 2.82
N LEU A 26 1.40 5.15 1.97
CA LEU A 26 1.58 5.13 0.53
C LEU A 26 1.71 6.54 -0.07
N LEU A 27 0.87 7.49 0.36
CA LEU A 27 0.97 8.89 -0.06
C LEU A 27 2.33 9.48 0.27
N SER A 28 2.84 9.20 1.48
CA SER A 28 4.16 9.66 1.93
C SER A 28 5.28 9.01 1.11
N ALA A 29 5.23 7.69 0.93
CA ALA A 29 6.20 6.91 0.18
C ALA A 29 6.28 7.36 -1.28
N CYS A 30 5.15 7.54 -1.95
CA CYS A 30 5.13 7.97 -3.35
C CYS A 30 5.55 9.44 -3.53
N LYS A 31 5.14 10.35 -2.64
CA LYS A 31 5.63 11.75 -2.69
C LYS A 31 7.14 11.83 -2.50
N THR A 32 7.72 10.97 -1.66
CA THR A 32 9.17 10.89 -1.45
C THR A 32 9.85 10.30 -2.69
N SER A 33 9.32 9.19 -3.20
CA SER A 33 9.88 8.47 -4.35
C SER A 33 9.91 9.29 -5.62
N LEU A 34 8.86 10.10 -5.87
CA LEU A 34 8.82 11.05 -6.98
C LEU A 34 9.91 12.11 -6.93
N LYS A 35 10.49 12.39 -5.76
CA LYS A 35 11.59 13.35 -5.59
C LYS A 35 12.96 12.68 -5.63
N THR A 36 13.04 11.41 -5.23
CA THR A 36 14.30 10.67 -5.06
C THR A 36 14.59 9.68 -6.17
N GLY A 37 13.71 9.57 -7.18
CA GLY A 37 13.84 8.62 -8.28
C GLY A 37 13.56 7.18 -7.86
N PHE A 38 12.61 6.95 -6.94
CA PHE A 38 12.20 5.62 -6.48
C PHE A 38 13.29 4.77 -5.82
N HIS A 39 14.34 5.40 -5.28
CA HIS A 39 15.38 4.69 -4.51
C HIS A 39 14.98 4.43 -3.05
N GLY A 40 15.52 3.33 -2.49
CA GLY A 40 15.35 2.96 -1.08
C GLY A 40 13.99 2.32 -0.75
N SER A 41 13.71 2.16 0.54
CA SER A 41 12.50 1.46 1.03
C SER A 41 11.20 2.16 0.64
N MET A 42 11.18 3.50 0.67
CA MET A 42 10.01 4.28 0.23
C MET A 42 9.75 4.10 -1.27
N GLY A 43 10.83 4.04 -2.06
CA GLY A 43 10.79 3.70 -3.48
C GLY A 43 10.13 2.36 -3.72
N MET A 44 10.68 1.31 -3.10
CA MET A 44 10.15 -0.04 -3.19
C MET A 44 8.68 -0.13 -2.76
N MET A 45 8.31 0.53 -1.66
CA MET A 45 6.92 0.59 -1.20
C MET A 45 6.01 1.25 -2.23
N CYS A 46 6.39 2.42 -2.76
CA CYS A 46 5.58 3.08 -3.77
C CYS A 46 5.41 2.21 -5.01
N VAL A 47 6.51 1.68 -5.57
CA VAL A 47 6.45 0.81 -6.75
C VAL A 47 5.53 -0.37 -6.51
N TRP A 48 5.70 -1.09 -5.39
CA TRP A 48 4.93 -2.28 -5.04
C TRP A 48 3.40 -2.06 -5.12
N TYR A 49 2.90 -0.93 -4.59
CA TYR A 49 1.47 -0.67 -4.52
C TYR A 49 0.89 0.03 -5.76
N VAL A 50 1.70 0.75 -6.53
CA VAL A 50 1.20 1.48 -7.72
C VAL A 50 1.30 0.66 -9.01
N THR A 51 2.02 -0.47 -9.00
CA THR A 51 2.05 -1.45 -10.09
C THR A 51 1.40 -2.77 -9.65
N PRO A 52 0.09 -2.78 -9.34
CA PRO A 52 -0.58 -3.99 -8.90
C PRO A 52 -0.51 -5.08 -9.98
N CYS A 53 -0.05 -6.26 -9.59
CA CYS A 53 0.01 -7.42 -10.46
C CYS A 53 -1.24 -8.30 -10.27
N ASP A 54 -1.73 -8.90 -11.36
CA ASP A 54 -2.85 -9.87 -11.37
C ASP A 54 -2.59 -11.11 -10.49
N CYS A 55 -1.35 -11.33 -10.02
CA CYS A 55 -1.03 -12.45 -9.13
C CYS A 55 -1.60 -12.29 -7.69
N HIS A 56 -1.93 -11.06 -7.28
CA HIS A 56 -2.46 -10.71 -5.95
C HIS A 56 -3.84 -10.04 -5.99
N HIS A 57 -4.12 -9.23 -7.01
CA HIS A 57 -5.38 -8.50 -7.13
C HIS A 57 -6.49 -9.37 -7.77
N GLY A 58 -7.69 -9.38 -7.17
CA GLY A 58 -8.82 -10.20 -7.64
C GLY A 58 -9.02 -11.54 -6.93
N LYS A 59 -8.12 -11.95 -6.02
CA LYS A 59 -8.35 -13.08 -5.09
C LYS A 59 -9.14 -12.66 -3.85
N ASP A 60 -8.93 -11.42 -3.41
CA ASP A 60 -9.74 -10.76 -2.40
C ASP A 60 -10.69 -9.80 -3.11
N SER A 61 -12.00 -10.03 -2.96
CA SER A 61 -13.04 -9.16 -3.52
C SER A 61 -13.01 -7.73 -2.96
N ALA A 62 -12.33 -7.50 -1.84
CA ALA A 62 -12.17 -6.17 -1.27
C ALA A 62 -11.14 -5.30 -2.00
N ILE A 63 -10.27 -5.89 -2.85
CA ILE A 63 -9.25 -5.16 -3.59
C ILE A 63 -9.64 -5.13 -5.07
N PRO A 64 -9.94 -3.95 -5.64
CA PRO A 64 -10.29 -3.83 -7.07
C PRO A 64 -9.20 -4.41 -7.97
N ARG A 65 -9.64 -5.16 -8.99
CA ARG A 65 -8.75 -5.62 -10.06
C ARG A 65 -8.42 -4.45 -10.98
N VAL A 66 -7.14 -4.31 -11.34
CA VAL A 66 -6.63 -3.21 -12.15
C VAL A 66 -5.88 -3.80 -13.35
N CYS A 67 -6.25 -3.40 -14.56
CA CYS A 67 -5.65 -3.88 -15.79
C CYS A 67 -4.77 -2.81 -16.42
N LEU A 68 -3.53 -2.70 -15.93
CA LEU A 68 -2.57 -1.74 -16.44
C LEU A 68 -2.14 -2.11 -17.88
N PRO A 69 -2.04 -1.14 -18.80
CA PRO A 69 -1.48 -1.39 -20.13
C PRO A 69 0.03 -1.67 -20.04
N ASP A 70 0.53 -2.49 -20.96
CA ASP A 70 1.96 -2.80 -21.06
C ASP A 70 2.81 -1.52 -21.20
N GLY A 71 3.94 -1.49 -20.50
CA GLY A 71 4.89 -0.38 -20.57
C GLY A 71 4.43 0.89 -19.86
N LYS A 72 3.39 0.83 -19.01
CA LYS A 72 2.97 1.98 -18.22
C LYS A 72 4.05 2.37 -17.21
N GLU A 73 4.52 3.62 -17.30
CA GLU A 73 5.57 4.14 -16.43
C GLU A 73 5.13 4.24 -14.95
N THR A 74 5.95 3.69 -14.05
CA THR A 74 5.74 3.75 -12.59
C THR A 74 5.59 5.18 -12.08
N GLU A 75 6.32 6.15 -12.66
CA GLU A 75 6.19 7.56 -12.29
C GLU A 75 4.78 8.09 -12.55
N THR A 76 4.19 7.70 -13.68
CA THR A 76 2.83 8.12 -14.05
C THR A 76 1.81 7.56 -13.05
N LEU A 77 1.94 6.26 -12.75
CA LEU A 77 1.06 5.58 -11.79
C LEU A 77 1.18 6.18 -10.38
N ALA A 78 2.41 6.46 -9.93
CA ALA A 78 2.65 7.12 -8.64
C ALA A 78 2.02 8.52 -8.56
N ARG A 79 2.07 9.31 -9.65
CA ARG A 79 1.40 10.62 -9.71
C ARG A 79 -0.12 10.49 -9.65
N GLU A 80 -0.68 9.52 -10.36
CA GLU A 80 -2.12 9.23 -10.35
C GLU A 80 -2.59 8.83 -8.94
N VAL A 81 -1.86 7.93 -8.27
CA VAL A 81 -2.16 7.51 -6.88
C VAL A 81 -2.00 8.66 -5.89
N VAL A 82 -0.93 9.48 -5.99
CA VAL A 82 -0.76 10.66 -5.13
C VAL A 82 -1.90 11.66 -5.31
N ASN A 83 -2.34 11.90 -6.54
CA ASN A 83 -3.44 12.82 -6.80
C ASN A 83 -4.77 12.25 -6.28
N GLY A 84 -5.03 10.96 -6.49
CA GLY A 84 -6.21 10.28 -5.97
C GLY A 84 -6.28 10.30 -4.44
N LEU A 85 -5.18 10.02 -3.75
CA LEU A 85 -5.12 10.06 -2.27
C LEU A 85 -5.30 11.48 -1.71
N LYS A 86 -4.88 12.51 -2.44
CA LYS A 86 -5.10 13.91 -2.05
C LYS A 86 -6.56 14.34 -2.25
N SER A 87 -7.20 13.90 -3.33
CA SER A 87 -8.59 14.26 -3.63
C SER A 87 -9.61 13.44 -2.84
N ARG A 88 -9.21 12.28 -2.33
CA ARG A 88 -10.04 11.35 -1.53
C ARG A 88 -9.40 11.02 -0.18
N PRO A 89 -9.48 11.93 0.82
CA PRO A 89 -8.85 11.73 2.13
C PRO A 89 -9.30 10.47 2.86
N GLU A 90 -10.52 9.99 2.61
CA GLU A 90 -11.05 8.75 3.18
C GLU A 90 -10.24 7.51 2.78
N LEU A 91 -9.59 7.53 1.62
CA LEU A 91 -8.73 6.42 1.16
C LEU A 91 -7.40 6.37 1.93
N GLN A 92 -6.99 7.44 2.61
CA GLN A 92 -5.75 7.42 3.38
C GLN A 92 -5.84 6.52 4.62
N ASN A 93 -7.05 6.24 5.11
CA ASN A 93 -7.29 5.36 6.26
C ASN A 93 -7.47 3.87 5.88
N LYS A 94 -7.54 3.55 4.59
CA LYS A 94 -7.59 2.17 4.10
C LYS A 94 -6.17 1.61 3.94
N SER A 95 -6.04 0.31 3.65
CA SER A 95 -4.75 -0.28 3.30
C SER A 95 -4.25 0.27 1.96
N ALA A 96 -2.94 0.33 1.78
CA ALA A 96 -2.30 0.81 0.56
C ALA A 96 -2.77 0.07 -0.71
N GLU A 97 -2.98 -1.24 -0.61
CA GLU A 97 -3.58 -2.07 -1.69
C GLU A 97 -4.96 -1.59 -2.10
N ILE A 98 -5.88 -1.42 -1.14
CA ILE A 98 -7.25 -1.01 -1.42
C ILE A 98 -7.26 0.42 -1.98
N SER A 99 -6.49 1.32 -1.35
CA SER A 99 -6.44 2.72 -1.78
C SER A 99 -5.87 2.85 -3.19
N ALA A 100 -4.77 2.17 -3.51
CA ALA A 100 -4.19 2.19 -4.85
C ALA A 100 -5.13 1.55 -5.88
N GLY A 101 -5.74 0.41 -5.53
CA GLY A 101 -6.71 -0.29 -6.39
C GLY A 101 -7.91 0.57 -6.73
N GLU A 102 -8.57 1.18 -5.73
CA GLU A 102 -9.72 2.08 -5.92
C GLU A 102 -9.38 3.35 -6.72
N ILE A 103 -8.12 3.78 -6.72
CA ILE A 103 -7.69 4.92 -7.55
C ILE A 103 -7.42 4.48 -8.98
N LEU A 104 -6.68 3.38 -9.16
CA LEU A 104 -6.23 2.96 -10.48
C LEU A 104 -7.35 2.32 -11.30
N VAL A 105 -8.31 1.62 -10.67
CA VAL A 105 -9.42 0.96 -11.38
C VAL A 105 -10.33 1.95 -12.13
N GLU A 106 -10.41 3.20 -11.68
CA GLU A 106 -11.19 4.25 -12.36
C GLU A 106 -10.64 4.54 -13.76
N LYS A 107 -9.33 4.33 -13.96
CA LYS A 107 -8.64 4.62 -15.23
C LYS A 107 -8.22 3.37 -15.99
N TYR A 108 -8.02 2.26 -15.27
CA TYR A 108 -7.57 0.99 -15.81
C TYR A 108 -8.48 -0.16 -15.33
N PRO A 109 -9.80 -0.12 -15.62
CA PRO A 109 -10.68 -1.23 -15.31
C PRO A 109 -10.30 -2.45 -16.13
N CYS A 110 -10.58 -3.64 -15.60
CA CYS A 110 -10.51 -4.88 -16.36
C CYS A 110 -11.86 -5.14 -17.03
N ASP A 111 -11.85 -5.43 -18.32
CA ASP A 111 -13.02 -5.88 -19.08
C ASP A 111 -13.44 -7.32 -18.73
#